data_AF-A0A957FMT3-F1
#
_entry.id   AF-A0A957FMT3-F1
#
_cell.length_a   1.000
_cell.length_b   1.000
_cell.length_c   1.000
_cell.angle_alpha   90.00
_cell.angle_beta   90.00
_cell.angle_gamma   90.00
#
_symmetry.space_group_name_H-M   'P 1'
#
loop_
_entity.id
_entity.type
_entity.pdbx_description
1 polymer ?
#
loop_
_entity_poly.entity_id
_entity_poly.type
_entity_poly.pdbx_seq_one_letter_code
_entity_poly.pdbx_strand_id
1 'polypeptide(L)'
;MKYLKAIFALIKETGVGYGRDKGALLAAALAYHTIFSLAPLLVISVAVAGYFLGEAAVTGQLVTQIEGVVGRAGAEVIQNLIRNASEGSTGLVATIVSTALLIWGASGVFNQLKTALNLMWGIAPPPNQGVVGVVKGRFLAIFLVMGIGFLLLMALFSNAMLVALDEQLVTWWPAIGGKLPTLNFVITFLIVTLLFAIIFKTLPDATIVWRDALMGGSVTSLLFGIGQWG
;
A
#
# COMPACT_ATOMS: atom_id res chain seq x y z
N MET A 1 -10.39 -31.71 16.98
CA MET A 1 -11.52 -30.86 17.46
C MET A 1 -11.11 -29.65 18.31
N LYS A 2 -10.13 -29.73 19.23
CA LYS A 2 -9.72 -28.57 20.07
C LYS A 2 -9.21 -27.36 19.24
N TYR A 3 -8.37 -27.58 18.23
CA TYR A 3 -7.83 -26.51 17.38
C TYR A 3 -8.89 -25.80 16.52
N LEU A 4 -9.83 -26.55 15.94
CA LEU A 4 -10.96 -25.97 15.18
C LEU A 4 -11.81 -25.03 16.04
N LYS A 5 -12.09 -25.43 17.30
CA LYS A 5 -12.82 -24.56 18.24
C LYS A 5 -12.03 -23.31 18.60
N ALA A 6 -10.71 -23.42 18.76
CA ALA A 6 -9.84 -22.27 19.05
C ALA A 6 -9.76 -21.29 17.86
N ILE A 7 -9.61 -21.79 16.63
CA ILE A 7 -9.60 -20.95 15.42
C ILE A 7 -10.95 -20.23 15.27
N PHE A 8 -12.07 -20.96 15.43
CA PHE A 8 -13.39 -20.35 15.36
C PHE A 8 -13.61 -19.30 16.45
N ALA A 9 -13.17 -19.56 17.68
CA ALA A 9 -13.22 -18.59 18.77
C ALA A 9 -12.39 -17.34 18.45
N LEU A 10 -11.18 -17.51 17.91
CA LEU A 10 -10.30 -16.40 17.51
C LEU A 10 -10.92 -15.55 16.40
N ILE A 11 -11.49 -16.17 15.36
CA ILE A 11 -12.16 -15.45 14.27
C ILE A 11 -13.36 -14.66 14.82
N LYS A 12 -14.16 -15.29 15.69
CA LYS A 12 -15.31 -14.63 16.33
C LYS A 12 -14.87 -13.45 17.18
N GLU A 13 -13.84 -13.62 18.01
CA GLU A 13 -13.27 -12.57 18.85
C GLU A 13 -12.69 -11.42 18.01
N THR A 14 -12.02 -11.75 16.90
CA THR A 14 -11.51 -10.76 15.93
C THR A 14 -12.65 -9.94 15.33
N GLY A 15 -13.75 -10.59 14.92
CA GLY A 15 -14.93 -9.89 14.37
C GLY A 15 -15.63 -8.99 15.39
N VAL A 16 -15.77 -9.45 16.64
CA VAL A 16 -16.33 -8.64 17.72
C VAL A 16 -15.41 -7.46 18.06
N GLY A 17 -14.10 -7.70 18.15
CA GLY A 17 -13.09 -6.67 18.36
C GLY A 17 -13.10 -5.61 17.25
N TYR A 18 -13.12 -6.04 15.99
CA TYR A 18 -13.22 -5.15 14.83
C TYR A 18 -14.46 -4.24 14.89
N GLY A 19 -15.62 -4.77 15.29
CA GLY A 19 -16.83 -3.98 15.49
C GLY A 19 -16.69 -2.98 16.64
N ARG A 20 -16.17 -3.43 17.79
CA ARG A 20 -15.96 -2.59 18.99
C ARG A 20 -15.01 -1.43 18.70
N ASP A 21 -13.95 -1.69 17.95
CA ASP A 21 -12.90 -0.72 17.66
C ASP A 21 -13.25 0.14 16.41
N LYS A 22 -14.49 0.05 15.93
CA LYS A 22 -15.01 0.78 14.75
C LYS A 22 -14.15 0.57 13.51
N GLY A 23 -13.67 -0.65 13.29
CA GLY A 23 -12.73 -0.98 12.21
C GLY A 23 -13.20 -0.54 10.82
N ALA A 24 -14.50 -0.63 10.52
CA ALA A 24 -15.06 -0.17 9.25
C ALA A 24 -14.93 1.36 9.07
N LEU A 25 -15.13 2.13 10.14
CA LEU A 25 -14.95 3.58 10.12
C LEU A 25 -13.47 3.94 9.94
N LEU A 26 -12.57 3.22 10.62
CA LEU A 26 -11.13 3.41 10.50
C LEU A 26 -10.62 3.10 9.08
N ALA A 27 -11.12 2.02 8.48
CA ALA A 27 -10.84 1.65 7.09
C ALA A 27 -11.38 2.69 6.10
N ALA A 28 -12.61 3.16 6.30
CA ALA A 28 -13.21 4.21 5.47
C ALA A 28 -12.43 5.53 5.56
N ALA A 29 -12.01 5.93 6.77
CA ALA A 29 -11.19 7.13 6.98
C ALA A 29 -9.82 7.00 6.30
N LEU A 30 -9.18 5.83 6.39
CA LEU A 30 -7.92 5.56 5.69
C LEU A 30 -8.08 5.63 4.17
N ALA A 31 -9.14 5.02 3.63
CA ALA A 31 -9.46 5.07 2.20
C ALA A 31 -9.74 6.51 1.73
N TYR A 32 -10.51 7.28 2.50
CA TYR A 32 -10.79 8.69 2.21
C TYR A 32 -9.50 9.51 2.13
N HIS A 33 -8.64 9.45 3.16
CA HIS A 33 -7.35 10.14 3.12
C HIS A 33 -6.48 9.69 1.94
N THR A 34 -6.52 8.41 1.58
CA THR A 34 -5.75 7.86 0.46
C THR A 34 -6.25 8.43 -0.87
N ILE A 35 -7.55 8.37 -1.14
CA ILE A 35 -8.16 8.90 -2.37
C ILE A 35 -7.86 10.39 -2.55
N PHE A 36 -7.99 11.18 -1.48
CA PHE A 36 -7.68 12.62 -1.54
C PHE A 36 -6.18 12.90 -1.77
N SER A 37 -5.30 11.99 -1.36
CA SER A 37 -3.86 12.09 -1.61
C SER A 37 -3.45 11.62 -3.01
N LEU A 38 -4.26 10.78 -3.67
CA LEU A 38 -3.99 10.29 -5.03
C LEU A 38 -3.97 11.43 -6.05
N ALA A 39 -4.90 12.38 -5.97
CA ALA A 39 -4.98 13.45 -6.96
C ALA A 39 -3.68 14.30 -7.03
N PRO A 40 -3.17 14.87 -5.91
CA PRO A 40 -1.88 15.56 -5.92
C PRO A 40 -0.71 14.67 -6.33
N LEU A 41 -0.71 13.39 -5.93
CA LEU A 41 0.34 12.44 -6.30
C LEU A 41 0.39 12.21 -7.80
N LEU A 42 -0.77 12.01 -8.43
CA LEU A 42 -0.91 11.80 -9.87
C LEU A 42 -0.46 13.03 -10.65
N VAL A 43 -0.84 14.24 -10.21
CA VAL A 43 -0.39 15.50 -10.83
C VAL A 43 1.14 15.56 -10.87
N ILE A 44 1.79 15.31 -9.74
CA ILE A 44 3.26 15.35 -9.65
C ILE A 44 3.89 14.22 -10.47
N SER A 45 3.31 13.02 -10.42
CA SER A 45 3.80 11.87 -11.19
C SER A 45 3.73 12.13 -12.69
N VAL A 46 2.64 12.73 -13.19
CA VAL A 46 2.48 13.13 -14.59
C VAL A 46 3.44 14.25 -14.96
N ALA A 47 3.63 15.26 -14.11
CA ALA A 47 4.58 16.34 -14.35
C ALA A 47 6.03 15.83 -14.45
N VAL A 48 6.43 14.93 -13.54
CA VAL A 48 7.75 14.28 -13.57
C VAL A 48 7.89 13.38 -14.81
N ALA A 49 6.89 12.55 -15.09
CA ALA A 49 6.91 11.67 -16.27
C ALA A 49 6.96 12.49 -17.56
N GLY A 50 6.19 13.57 -17.69
CA GLY A 50 6.20 14.47 -18.84
C GLY A 50 7.55 15.16 -19.04
N TYR A 51 8.26 15.48 -17.96
CA TYR A 51 9.63 16.02 -18.01
C TYR A 51 10.62 15.02 -18.63
N PHE A 52 10.50 13.72 -18.34
CA PHE A 52 11.43 12.69 -18.83
C PHE A 52 11.00 11.99 -20.14
N LEU A 53 9.69 11.82 -20.36
CA LEU A 53 9.10 10.98 -21.42
C LEU A 53 8.31 11.77 -22.48
N GLY A 54 8.01 13.06 -22.23
CA GLY A 54 7.14 13.90 -23.06
C GLY A 54 5.64 13.75 -22.77
N GLU A 55 4.87 14.85 -22.85
CA GLU A 55 3.45 14.93 -22.42
C GLU A 55 2.53 13.89 -23.09
N ALA A 56 2.78 13.54 -24.37
CA ALA A 56 1.91 12.65 -25.14
C ALA A 56 2.00 11.16 -24.73
N ALA A 57 3.06 10.73 -24.04
CA ALA A 57 3.26 9.34 -23.65
C ALA A 57 2.49 8.94 -22.37
N VAL A 58 2.14 9.91 -21.52
CA VAL A 58 1.72 9.64 -20.13
C VAL A 58 0.21 9.39 -20.00
N THR A 59 -0.64 9.97 -20.85
CA THR A 59 -2.10 9.96 -20.63
C THR A 59 -2.81 8.70 -21.14
N GLY A 60 -2.24 8.01 -22.14
CA GLY A 60 -2.87 6.85 -22.78
C GLY A 60 -2.55 5.50 -22.14
N GLN A 61 -1.27 5.22 -21.88
CA GLN A 61 -0.81 3.92 -21.35
C GLN A 61 -1.04 3.75 -19.84
N LEU A 62 -1.03 4.85 -19.09
CA LEU A 62 -1.17 4.80 -17.63
C LEU A 62 -2.57 4.37 -17.21
N VAL A 63 -3.60 4.86 -17.91
CA VAL A 63 -5.02 4.58 -17.59
C VAL A 63 -5.36 3.11 -17.80
N THR A 64 -4.88 2.50 -18.88
CA THR A 64 -5.11 1.07 -19.18
C THR A 64 -4.44 0.17 -18.15
N GLN A 65 -3.26 0.54 -17.65
CA GLN A 65 -2.56 -0.18 -16.56
C GLN A 65 -3.30 -0.03 -15.23
N ILE A 66 -3.83 1.16 -14.94
CA ILE A 66 -4.60 1.42 -13.71
C ILE A 66 -5.92 0.63 -13.69
N GLU A 67 -6.60 0.50 -14.83
CA GLU A 67 -7.84 -0.27 -14.96
C GLU A 67 -7.64 -1.75 -14.61
N GLY A 68 -6.51 -2.35 -14.99
CA GLY A 68 -6.17 -3.72 -14.63
C GLY A 68 -5.91 -3.96 -13.14
N VAL A 69 -5.72 -2.91 -12.34
CA VAL A 69 -5.38 -3.01 -10.91
C VAL A 69 -6.50 -2.52 -10.00
N VAL A 70 -7.20 -1.45 -10.39
CA VAL A 70 -8.21 -0.77 -9.55
C VAL A 70 -9.64 -1.02 -10.07
N GLY A 71 -9.78 -1.66 -11.23
CA GLY A 71 -11.05 -1.84 -11.92
C GLY A 71 -11.54 -0.57 -12.61
N ARG A 72 -12.52 -0.73 -13.50
CA ARG A 72 -13.00 0.34 -14.40
C ARG A 72 -13.50 1.59 -13.68
N ALA A 73 -14.29 1.42 -12.62
CA ALA A 73 -14.81 2.54 -11.85
C ALA A 73 -13.70 3.36 -11.15
N GLY A 74 -12.68 2.69 -10.61
CA GLY A 74 -11.52 3.35 -10.01
C GLY A 74 -10.63 4.04 -11.05
N ALA A 75 -10.45 3.40 -12.20
CA ALA A 75 -9.72 3.97 -13.34
C ALA A 75 -10.39 5.23 -13.89
N GLU A 76 -11.73 5.26 -14.00
CA GLU A 76 -12.48 6.46 -14.41
C GLU A 76 -12.27 7.63 -13.45
N VAL A 77 -12.29 7.38 -12.14
CA VAL A 77 -11.99 8.41 -11.13
C VAL A 77 -10.57 8.95 -11.32
N ILE A 78 -9.58 8.06 -11.45
CA ILE A 78 -8.18 8.44 -11.64
C ILE A 78 -7.97 9.19 -12.96
N GLN A 79 -8.61 8.75 -14.04
CA GLN A 79 -8.55 9.40 -15.35
C GLN A 79 -9.13 10.82 -15.30
N ASN A 80 -10.27 11.01 -14.63
CA ASN A 80 -10.86 12.33 -14.43
C ASN A 80 -9.94 13.23 -13.60
N LEU A 81 -9.29 12.69 -12.56
CA LEU A 81 -8.31 13.44 -11.77
C LEU A 81 -7.09 13.86 -12.61
N ILE A 82 -6.55 12.97 -13.44
CA ILE A 82 -5.42 13.26 -14.35
C ILE A 82 -5.83 14.32 -15.37
N ARG A 83 -7.01 14.19 -15.98
CA ARG A 83 -7.51 15.15 -16.98
C ARG A 83 -7.66 16.55 -16.39
N ASN A 84 -8.32 16.64 -15.23
CA ASN A 84 -8.48 17.90 -14.50
C ASN A 84 -7.14 18.50 -14.06
N ALA A 85 -6.16 17.65 -13.72
CA ALA A 85 -4.81 18.08 -13.40
C ALA A 85 -4.02 18.58 -14.61
N SER A 86 -4.22 17.97 -15.79
CA SER A 86 -3.54 18.37 -17.04
C SER A 86 -4.14 19.63 -17.68
N GLU A 87 -5.44 19.86 -17.50
CA GLU A 87 -6.14 21.06 -18.00
C GLU A 87 -5.92 22.27 -17.06
N GLY A 88 -5.44 22.06 -15.82
CA GLY A 88 -5.28 23.08 -14.78
C GLY A 88 -3.85 23.61 -14.60
N SER A 89 -3.65 24.90 -14.88
CA SER A 89 -2.55 25.78 -14.47
C SER A 89 -1.14 25.17 -14.49
N THR A 90 -0.50 25.20 -15.65
CA THR A 90 0.95 25.09 -15.79
C THR A 90 1.63 26.31 -15.15
N GLY A 91 2.25 26.14 -13.97
CA GLY A 91 2.94 27.23 -13.29
C GLY A 91 3.50 26.86 -11.91
N LEU A 92 4.52 27.60 -11.48
CA LEU A 92 5.23 27.39 -10.21
C LEU A 92 4.28 27.37 -9.00
N VAL A 93 3.22 28.19 -9.02
CA VAL A 93 2.19 28.23 -7.97
C VAL A 93 1.42 26.91 -7.87
N ALA A 94 1.03 26.32 -9.00
CA ALA A 94 0.30 25.06 -9.02
C ALA A 94 1.17 23.90 -8.50
N THR A 95 2.47 23.89 -8.84
CA THR A 95 3.44 22.92 -8.32
C THR A 95 3.59 23.06 -6.81
N ILE A 96 3.73 24.28 -6.28
CA ILE A 96 3.84 24.52 -4.83
C ILE A 96 2.57 24.05 -4.10
N VAL A 97 1.39 24.45 -4.58
CA VAL A 97 0.12 24.09 -3.96
C VAL A 97 -0.10 22.57 -4.00
N SER A 98 0.17 21.93 -5.13
CA SER A 98 0.04 20.47 -5.28
C SER A 98 1.03 19.72 -4.39
N THR A 99 2.27 20.20 -4.28
CA THR A 99 3.27 19.61 -3.38
C THR A 99 2.85 19.75 -1.92
N ALA A 100 2.35 20.92 -1.51
CA ALA A 100 1.86 21.14 -0.15
C ALA A 100 0.64 20.25 0.17
N LEU A 101 -0.32 20.16 -0.76
CA LEU A 101 -1.48 19.27 -0.65
C LEU A 101 -1.07 17.80 -0.59
N LEU A 102 -0.10 17.37 -1.39
CA LEU A 102 0.43 16.00 -1.34
C LEU A 102 1.05 15.70 0.02
N ILE A 103 1.93 16.58 0.51
CA ILE A 103 2.58 16.39 1.81
C ILE A 103 1.54 16.30 2.92
N TRP A 104 0.52 17.16 2.88
CA TRP A 104 -0.56 17.16 3.86
C TRP A 104 -1.41 15.88 3.77
N GLY A 105 -1.83 15.49 2.56
CA GLY A 105 -2.61 14.28 2.31
C GLY A 105 -1.86 13.02 2.73
N ALA A 106 -0.62 12.86 2.26
CA ALA A 106 0.22 11.71 2.58
C ALA A 106 0.49 11.61 4.10
N SER A 107 0.71 12.75 4.77
CA SER A 107 0.81 12.79 6.23
C SER A 107 -0.49 12.34 6.91
N GLY A 108 -1.64 12.72 6.34
CA GLY A 108 -2.96 12.30 6.80
C GLY A 108 -3.17 10.79 6.70
N VAL A 109 -2.84 10.17 5.57
CA VAL A 109 -2.91 8.71 5.37
C VAL A 109 -2.10 7.97 6.42
N PHE A 110 -0.85 8.38 6.61
CA PHE A 110 0.05 7.74 7.57
C PHE A 110 -0.46 7.90 9.01
N ASN A 111 -0.86 9.11 9.39
CA ASN A 111 -1.37 9.38 10.72
C ASN A 111 -2.67 8.60 11.00
N GLN A 112 -3.54 8.49 9.99
CA GLN A 112 -4.77 7.72 10.07
C GLN A 112 -4.49 6.22 10.21
N LEU A 113 -3.53 5.68 9.44
CA LEU A 113 -3.12 4.28 9.56
C LEU A 113 -2.55 4.01 10.96
N LYS A 114 -1.61 4.84 11.43
CA LYS A 114 -1.04 4.72 12.77
C LYS A 114 -2.10 4.79 13.86
N THR A 115 -3.05 5.73 13.75
CA THR A 115 -4.15 5.89 14.70
C THR A 115 -5.05 4.65 14.71
N ALA A 116 -5.40 4.13 13.54
CA ALA A 116 -6.21 2.92 13.41
C ALA A 116 -5.53 1.71 14.06
N LEU A 117 -4.24 1.52 13.80
CA LEU A 117 -3.46 0.46 14.42
C LEU A 117 -3.41 0.65 15.95
N ASN A 118 -3.01 1.82 16.44
CA ASN A 118 -2.94 2.11 17.88
C ASN A 118 -4.26 1.81 18.58
N LEU A 119 -5.40 2.19 17.98
CA LEU A 119 -6.73 1.89 18.51
C LEU A 119 -7.00 0.38 18.58
N MET A 120 -6.68 -0.38 17.52
CA MET A 120 -6.83 -1.84 17.50
C MET A 120 -5.91 -2.54 18.51
N TRP A 121 -4.73 -1.98 18.79
CA TRP A 121 -3.83 -2.47 19.85
C TRP A 121 -4.18 -1.93 21.24
N GLY A 122 -5.26 -1.16 21.40
CA GLY A 122 -5.71 -0.64 22.69
C GLY A 122 -4.83 0.48 23.27
N ILE A 123 -4.01 1.12 22.43
CA ILE A 123 -3.13 2.22 22.83
C ILE A 123 -3.91 3.53 22.72
N ALA A 124 -4.06 4.23 23.84
CA ALA A 124 -4.62 5.58 23.82
C ALA A 124 -3.66 6.51 23.05
N PRO A 125 -4.19 7.43 22.21
CA PRO A 125 -3.35 8.40 21.52
C PRO A 125 -2.51 9.18 22.54
N PRO A 126 -1.18 9.28 22.36
CA PRO A 126 -0.33 9.96 23.34
C PRO A 126 -0.78 11.41 23.49
N PRO A 127 -0.96 11.92 24.72
CA PRO A 127 -1.39 13.30 24.94
C PRO A 127 -0.28 14.23 24.46
N ASN A 128 -0.60 15.05 23.47
CA ASN A 128 0.21 16.16 22.97
C ASN A 128 1.61 15.75 22.42
N GLN A 129 1.65 15.30 21.16
CA GLN A 129 2.91 15.22 20.43
C GLN A 129 3.41 16.63 20.15
N GLY A 130 4.31 17.17 20.98
CA GLY A 130 5.02 18.41 20.68
C GLY A 130 5.78 18.32 19.35
N VAL A 131 6.43 19.42 18.92
CA VAL A 131 7.14 19.51 17.63
C VAL A 131 8.08 18.31 17.38
N VAL A 132 8.76 17.81 18.41
CA VAL A 132 9.65 16.64 18.34
C VAL A 132 8.91 15.34 17.98
N GLY A 133 7.70 15.13 18.51
CA GLY A 133 6.87 13.96 18.19
C GLY A 133 6.40 13.99 16.74
N VAL A 134 5.99 15.16 16.25
CA VAL A 134 5.61 15.38 14.85
C VAL A 134 6.78 15.10 13.89
N VAL A 135 7.98 15.60 14.21
CA VAL A 135 9.17 15.38 13.38
C VAL A 135 9.58 13.91 13.36
N LYS A 136 9.60 13.23 14.52
CA LYS A 136 9.89 11.78 14.58
C LYS A 136 8.85 10.96 13.81
N GLY A 137 7.57 11.29 13.95
CA GLY A 137 6.49 10.63 13.22
C GLY A 137 6.64 10.77 11.70
N ARG A 138 7.00 11.96 11.22
CA ARG A 138 7.27 12.21 9.80
C ARG A 138 8.50 11.46 9.28
N PHE A 139 9.57 11.40 10.07
CA PHE A 139 10.77 10.63 9.69
C PHE A 139 10.46 9.14 9.53
N LEU A 140 9.68 8.58 10.47
CA LEU A 140 9.22 7.19 10.40
C LEU A 140 8.32 6.95 9.19
N ALA A 141 7.43 7.91 8.87
CA ALA A 141 6.61 7.87 7.67
C ALA A 141 7.43 7.83 6.38
N ILE A 142 8.42 8.71 6.25
CA ILE A 142 9.31 8.75 5.08
C ILE A 142 10.08 7.44 4.94
N PHE A 143 10.62 6.91 6.04
CA PHE A 143 11.35 5.65 6.04
C PHE A 143 10.45 4.46 5.66
N LEU A 144 9.22 4.44 6.16
CA LEU A 144 8.25 3.40 5.86
C LEU A 144 7.78 3.47 4.40
N VAL A 145 7.51 4.67 3.87
CA VAL A 145 7.17 4.87 2.44
C VAL A 145 8.35 4.45 1.55
N MET A 146 9.57 4.82 1.91
CA MET A 146 10.78 4.41 1.19
C MET A 146 10.96 2.89 1.24
N GLY A 147 10.75 2.27 2.41
CA GLY A 147 10.83 0.82 2.59
C GLY A 147 9.76 0.08 1.79
N ILE A 148 8.52 0.54 1.80
CA ILE A 148 7.42 0.01 0.98
C ILE A 148 7.73 0.17 -0.50
N GLY A 149 8.14 1.37 -0.93
CA GLY A 149 8.51 1.63 -2.33
C GLY A 149 9.65 0.75 -2.80
N PHE A 150 10.69 0.59 -1.99
CA PHE A 150 11.79 -0.32 -2.26
C PHE A 150 11.34 -1.79 -2.33
N LEU A 151 10.50 -2.24 -1.40
CA LEU A 151 9.95 -3.61 -1.40
C LEU A 151 9.10 -3.86 -2.65
N LEU A 152 8.31 -2.88 -3.09
CA LEU A 152 7.53 -2.95 -4.33
C LEU A 152 8.45 -3.02 -5.55
N LEU A 153 9.48 -2.17 -5.63
CA LEU A 153 10.49 -2.24 -6.70
C LEU A 153 11.20 -3.60 -6.70
N MET A 154 11.51 -4.15 -5.54
CA MET A 154 12.11 -5.47 -5.41
C MET A 154 11.14 -6.57 -5.86
N ALA A 155 9.84 -6.43 -5.59
CA ALA A 155 8.82 -7.35 -6.09
C ALA A 155 8.70 -7.28 -7.62
N LEU A 156 8.69 -6.07 -8.21
CA LEU A 156 8.70 -5.88 -9.66
C LEU A 156 9.97 -6.47 -10.28
N PHE A 157 11.13 -6.19 -9.69
CA PHE A 157 12.41 -6.73 -10.13
C PHE A 157 12.41 -8.27 -10.08
N SER A 158 11.91 -8.85 -8.99
CA SER A 158 11.78 -10.30 -8.85
C SER A 158 10.86 -10.89 -9.91
N ASN A 159 9.71 -10.26 -10.17
CA ASN A 159 8.77 -10.68 -11.20
C ASN A 159 9.39 -10.59 -12.61
N ALA A 160 10.01 -9.45 -12.94
CA ALA A 160 10.68 -9.24 -14.22
C ALA A 160 11.84 -10.24 -14.43
N MET A 161 12.63 -10.50 -13.39
CA MET A 161 13.70 -11.48 -13.41
C MET A 161 13.16 -12.89 -13.64
N LEU A 162 12.05 -13.27 -13.00
CA LEU A 162 11.41 -14.56 -13.21
C LEU A 162 10.86 -14.72 -14.63
N VAL A 163 10.21 -13.70 -15.18
CA VAL A 163 9.71 -13.72 -16.57
C VAL A 163 10.85 -13.80 -17.58
N ALA A 164 11.93 -13.03 -17.38
CA ALA A 164 13.10 -13.09 -18.25
C ALA A 164 13.83 -14.44 -18.21
N LEU A 165 13.78 -15.09 -17.03
CA LEU A 165 14.34 -16.41 -16.81
C LEU A 165 13.44 -17.54 -17.34
N ASP A 166 12.14 -17.32 -17.51
CA ASP A 166 11.16 -18.32 -17.95
C ASP A 166 11.49 -18.88 -19.35
N GLU A 167 11.78 -18.00 -20.32
CA GLU A 167 12.09 -18.42 -21.71
C GLU A 167 13.37 -19.26 -21.82
N GLN A 168 14.37 -19.03 -20.95
CA GLN A 168 15.63 -19.76 -20.97
C GLN A 168 15.62 -21.00 -20.05
N LEU A 169 14.97 -20.96 -18.89
CA LEU A 169 14.95 -22.09 -17.94
C LEU A 169 14.01 -23.23 -18.35
N VAL A 170 12.88 -22.94 -19.01
CA VAL A 170 11.96 -23.98 -19.50
C VAL A 170 12.65 -24.90 -20.52
N THR A 171 13.58 -24.36 -21.29
CA THR A 171 14.34 -25.09 -22.33
C THR A 171 15.37 -26.06 -21.75
N TRP A 172 16.03 -25.70 -20.64
CA TRP A 172 17.08 -26.50 -20.01
C TRP A 172 16.56 -27.40 -18.88
N TRP A 173 15.46 -27.02 -18.22
CA TRP A 173 14.87 -27.75 -17.10
C TRP A 173 13.33 -27.77 -17.17
N PRO A 174 12.73 -28.62 -18.03
CA PRO A 174 11.27 -28.70 -18.22
C PRO A 174 10.49 -29.00 -16.94
N ALA A 175 11.12 -29.69 -15.98
CA ALA A 175 10.54 -30.02 -14.67
C ALA A 175 10.40 -28.81 -13.72
N ILE A 176 11.12 -27.72 -13.96
CA ILE A 176 11.06 -26.48 -13.16
C ILE A 176 10.07 -25.48 -13.78
N GLY A 177 9.90 -25.49 -15.10
CA GLY A 177 8.96 -24.62 -15.83
C GLY A 177 7.54 -24.62 -15.26
N GLY A 178 7.00 -25.79 -14.94
CA GLY A 178 5.66 -25.91 -14.32
C GLY A 178 5.56 -25.39 -12.88
N LYS A 179 6.69 -25.13 -12.20
CA LYS A 179 6.74 -24.66 -10.80
C LYS A 179 7.07 -23.17 -10.67
N LEU A 180 7.50 -22.50 -11.74
CA LEU A 180 7.87 -21.07 -11.73
C LEU A 180 6.71 -20.16 -11.29
N PRO A 181 5.45 -20.36 -11.72
CA PRO A 181 4.32 -19.56 -11.24
C PRO A 181 4.07 -19.74 -9.73
N THR A 182 4.21 -20.97 -9.22
CA THR A 182 4.08 -21.25 -7.78
C THR A 182 5.19 -20.57 -6.97
N LEU A 183 6.43 -20.59 -7.49
CA LEU A 183 7.55 -19.92 -6.86
C LEU A 183 7.36 -18.40 -6.82
N ASN A 184 6.88 -17.81 -7.93
CA ASN A 184 6.55 -16.37 -8.00
C ASN A 184 5.48 -15.99 -6.97
N PHE A 185 4.42 -16.80 -6.88
CA PHE A 185 3.37 -16.61 -5.89
C PHE A 185 3.93 -16.65 -4.46
N VAL A 186 4.77 -17.63 -4.13
CA VAL A 186 5.39 -17.74 -2.79
C VAL A 186 6.30 -16.56 -2.50
N ILE A 187 7.13 -16.13 -3.45
CA ILE A 187 8.03 -14.97 -3.27
C ILE A 187 7.22 -13.70 -3.05
N THR A 188 6.23 -13.44 -3.90
CA THR A 188 5.34 -12.28 -3.78
C THR A 188 4.60 -12.30 -2.44
N PHE A 189 4.05 -13.46 -2.07
CA PHE A 189 3.36 -13.65 -0.79
C PHE A 189 4.28 -13.34 0.40
N LEU A 190 5.53 -13.82 0.39
CA LEU A 190 6.51 -13.55 1.44
C LEU A 190 6.89 -12.07 1.52
N ILE A 191 7.09 -11.40 0.38
CA ILE A 191 7.40 -9.97 0.33
C ILE A 191 6.24 -9.16 0.92
N VAL A 192 5.01 -9.42 0.50
CA VAL A 192 3.81 -8.71 0.99
C VAL A 192 3.56 -9.00 2.47
N THR A 193 3.77 -10.24 2.91
CA THR A 193 3.70 -10.63 4.32
C THR A 193 4.70 -9.86 5.17
N LEU A 194 5.95 -9.78 4.71
CA LEU A 194 7.03 -9.08 5.39
C LEU A 194 6.75 -7.56 5.45
N LEU A 195 6.21 -7.00 4.37
CA LEU A 195 5.77 -5.61 4.30
C LEU A 195 4.71 -5.32 5.38
N PHE A 196 3.63 -6.10 5.45
CA PHE A 196 2.60 -5.90 6.49
C PHE A 196 3.15 -6.13 7.89
N ALA A 197 4.02 -7.13 8.08
CA ALA A 197 4.65 -7.38 9.38
C ALA A 197 5.52 -6.20 9.84
N ILE A 198 6.28 -5.57 8.92
CA ILE A 198 7.04 -4.36 9.22
C ILE A 198 6.08 -3.22 9.60
N ILE A 199 5.00 -3.02 8.85
CA ILE A 199 4.00 -1.98 9.17
C ILE A 199 3.43 -2.22 10.57
N PHE A 200 2.93 -3.42 10.87
CA PHE A 200 2.35 -3.74 12.17
C PHE A 200 3.35 -3.65 13.30
N LYS A 201 4.64 -3.91 13.07
CA LYS A 201 5.66 -3.83 14.12
C LYS A 201 6.15 -2.40 14.37
N THR A 202 6.35 -1.62 13.31
CA THR A 202 7.10 -0.36 13.38
C THR A 202 6.21 0.87 13.49
N LEU A 203 4.97 0.77 12.99
CA LEU A 203 4.07 1.90 12.92
C LEU A 203 3.33 2.20 14.23
N PRO A 204 2.80 1.19 14.96
CA PRO A 204 2.10 1.43 16.21
C PRO A 204 3.07 1.88 17.31
N ASP A 205 2.56 2.63 18.28
CA ASP A 205 3.31 3.00 19.49
C ASP A 205 3.33 1.85 20.53
N ALA A 206 3.21 0.59 20.08
CA ALA A 206 3.25 -0.62 20.92
C ALA A 206 4.47 -1.47 20.61
N THR A 207 4.96 -2.16 21.64
CA THR A 207 5.98 -3.19 21.50
C THR A 207 5.34 -4.50 21.03
N ILE A 208 5.32 -4.73 19.72
CA ILE A 208 4.76 -5.95 19.12
C ILE A 208 5.87 -6.97 18.81
N VAL A 209 5.64 -8.22 19.22
CA VAL A 209 6.57 -9.32 18.96
C VAL A 209 6.52 -9.69 17.48
N TRP A 210 7.69 -10.00 16.88
CA TRP A 210 7.78 -10.32 15.44
C TRP A 210 6.89 -11.47 15.02
N ARG A 211 6.70 -12.48 15.87
CA ARG A 211 5.84 -13.63 15.58
C ARG A 211 4.39 -13.19 15.37
N ASP A 212 3.88 -12.30 16.20
CA ASP A 212 2.49 -11.84 16.11
C ASP A 212 2.31 -10.90 14.91
N ALA A 213 3.31 -10.05 14.64
CA ALA A 213 3.34 -9.22 13.43
C ALA A 213 3.41 -10.05 12.14
N LEU A 214 4.19 -11.14 12.10
CA LEU A 214 4.28 -12.03 10.95
C LEU A 214 3.00 -12.84 10.74
N MET A 215 2.36 -13.30 11.82
CA MET A 215 1.06 -13.97 11.73
C MET A 215 0.00 -13.01 11.17
N GLY A 216 -0.09 -11.79 11.72
CA GLY A 216 -0.98 -10.75 11.19
C GLY A 216 -0.67 -10.44 9.73
N GLY A 217 0.60 -10.20 9.39
CA GLY A 217 1.04 -9.90 8.03
C GLY A 217 0.73 -11.01 7.03
N SER A 218 0.82 -12.28 7.44
CA SER A 218 0.50 -13.43 6.59
C SER A 218 -1.00 -13.53 6.31
N VAL A 219 -1.84 -13.25 7.30
CA VAL A 219 -3.30 -13.23 7.11
C VAL A 219 -3.69 -12.05 6.22
N THR A 220 -3.11 -10.86 6.45
CA THR A 220 -3.38 -9.67 5.64
C THR A 220 -2.91 -9.84 4.20
N SER A 221 -1.75 -10.45 3.96
CA SER A 221 -1.25 -10.71 2.60
C SER A 221 -2.13 -11.71 1.83
N LEU A 222 -2.68 -12.73 2.51
CA LEU A 222 -3.66 -13.63 1.91
C LEU A 222 -4.94 -12.87 1.50
N LEU A 223 -5.49 -12.06 2.41
CA LEU A 223 -6.68 -11.25 2.13
C LEU A 223 -6.44 -10.25 1.01
N PHE A 224 -5.25 -9.62 0.99
CA PHE A 224 -4.83 -8.70 -0.07
C PHE A 224 -4.74 -9.42 -1.42
N GLY A 225 -4.12 -10.61 -1.47
CA GLY A 225 -4.04 -11.41 -2.69
C GLY A 225 -5.40 -11.81 -3.24
N ILE A 226 -6.34 -12.18 -2.36
CA ILE A 226 -7.74 -12.48 -2.75
C ILE A 226 -8.43 -11.22 -3.30
N GLY A 227 -8.26 -10.07 -2.63
CA GLY A 227 -8.86 -8.81 -3.04
C GLY A 227 -8.31 -8.24 -4.35
N GLN A 228 -7.09 -8.62 -4.77
CA GLN A 228 -6.53 -8.21 -6.06
C GLN A 228 -7.22 -8.93 -7.25
N TRP A 229 -7.85 -10.08 -7.00
CA TRP A 229 -8.41 -10.93 -8.06
C TRP A 229 -9.93 -10.79 -8.22
N GLY A 230 -10.59 -9.95 -7.41
CA GLY A 230 -12.03 -9.67 -7.46
C GLY A 230 -12.29 -8.20 -7.71
#